data_AF-A0A1E1W3U3-F1
#
_entry.id   AF-A0A1E1W3U3-F1
#
_cell.length_a   1.000
_cell.length_b   1.000
_cell.length_c   1.000
_cell.angle_alpha   90.00
_cell.angle_beta   90.00
_cell.angle_gamma   90.00
#
_symmetry.space_group_name_H-M   'P 1'
#
loop_
_entity.id
_entity.type
_entity.pdbx_description
1 polymer ?
#
loop_
_entity_poly.entity_id
_entity_poly.type
_entity_poly.pdbx_seq_one_letter_code
_entity_poly.pdbx_strand_id
1 'polypeptide(L)'
;LELARAVHSFVAHRNRCLEFIHGDLVGTWLNPWQLERNFTNPVQIEGIAHNAQQLLNDMTGLQDELSTHLHALTGKRSAEEWLQTLLIPVSRRLTEIRNVAAVRAASEAGVRPLLDDDDDG
;
A
#
# COMPACT_ATOMS: atom_id res chain seq x y z
N LEU A 1 4.41 -23.19 -18.74
CA LEU A 1 4.34 -23.39 -17.27
C LEU A 1 4.72 -22.12 -16.50
N GLU A 2 5.76 -21.39 -16.91
CA GLU A 2 6.23 -20.19 -16.20
C GLU A 2 5.22 -19.03 -16.16
N LEU A 3 4.57 -18.69 -17.29
CA LEU A 3 3.51 -17.66 -17.28
C LEU A 3 2.37 -18.01 -16.32
N ALA A 4 1.91 -19.27 -16.32
CA ALA A 4 0.82 -19.69 -15.44
C ALA A 4 1.20 -19.52 -13.96
N ARG A 5 2.45 -19.81 -13.60
CA ARG A 5 3.00 -19.56 -12.27
C ARG A 5 3.06 -18.05 -11.96
N ALA A 6 3.57 -17.24 -12.89
CA ALA A 6 3.64 -15.78 -12.72
C ALA A 6 2.23 -15.17 -12.54
N VAL A 7 1.24 -15.63 -13.32
CA VAL A 7 -0.17 -15.21 -13.19
C VAL A 7 -0.76 -15.66 -11.86
N HIS A 8 -0.47 -16.89 -11.42
CA HIS A 8 -0.93 -17.37 -10.12
C HIS A 8 -0.35 -16.53 -8.97
N SER A 9 0.96 -16.28 -8.99
CA SER A 9 1.64 -15.40 -8.05
C SER A 9 1.04 -14.00 -8.07
N PHE A 10 0.77 -13.44 -9.24
CA PHE A 10 0.11 -12.15 -9.39
C PHE A 10 -1.25 -12.11 -8.71
N VAL A 11 -2.11 -13.10 -8.95
CA VAL A 11 -3.45 -13.15 -8.34
C VAL A 11 -3.35 -13.18 -6.81
N ALA A 12 -2.45 -14.00 -6.27
CA ALA A 12 -2.25 -14.08 -4.82
C ALA A 12 -1.77 -12.74 -4.21
N HIS A 13 -0.77 -12.09 -4.83
CA HIS A 13 -0.26 -10.81 -4.34
C HIS A 13 -1.27 -9.69 -4.52
N ARG A 14 -2.00 -9.67 -5.64
CA ARG A 14 -3.08 -8.72 -5.88
C ARG A 14 -4.16 -8.82 -4.81
N ASN A 15 -4.57 -10.03 -4.45
CA ASN A 15 -5.57 -10.23 -3.40
C ASN A 15 -5.07 -9.71 -2.05
N ARG A 16 -3.82 -10.03 -1.68
CA ARG A 16 -3.19 -9.49 -0.46
C ARG A 16 -3.11 -7.97 -0.47
N CYS A 17 -2.82 -7.35 -1.62
CA CYS A 17 -2.82 -5.90 -1.76
C CYS A 17 -4.21 -5.32 -1.55
N LEU A 18 -5.25 -5.92 -2.15
CA LEU A 18 -6.63 -5.46 -2.00
C LEU A 18 -7.13 -5.62 -0.57
N GLU A 19 -6.82 -6.73 0.10
CA GLU A 19 -7.11 -6.95 1.51
C GLU A 19 -6.46 -5.89 2.40
N PHE A 20 -5.21 -5.50 2.11
CA PHE A 20 -4.55 -4.41 2.82
C PHE A 20 -5.18 -3.05 2.51
N ILE A 21 -5.42 -2.73 1.24
CA ILE A 21 -5.99 -1.44 0.78
C ILE A 21 -7.37 -1.20 1.40
N HIS A 22 -8.20 -2.24 1.46
CA HIS A 22 -9.57 -2.18 1.96
C HIS A 22 -9.69 -2.65 3.42
N GLY A 23 -8.59 -3.01 4.05
CA GLY A 23 -8.56 -3.53 5.41
C GLY A 23 -8.79 -2.44 6.45
N ASP A 24 -9.25 -2.87 7.63
CA ASP A 24 -9.62 -1.99 8.74
C ASP A 24 -8.47 -1.09 9.19
N LEU A 25 -7.21 -1.52 9.05
CA LEU A 25 -6.06 -0.72 9.44
C LEU A 25 -5.97 0.57 8.61
N VAL A 26 -6.07 0.46 7.27
CA VAL A 26 -6.08 1.60 6.35
C VAL A 26 -7.37 2.39 6.50
N GLY A 27 -8.51 1.69 6.54
CA GLY A 27 -9.83 2.30 6.70
C GLY A 27 -10.00 3.06 8.01
N THR A 28 -9.34 2.63 9.08
CA THR A 28 -9.34 3.33 10.36
C THR A 28 -8.34 4.47 10.31
N TRP A 29 -7.05 4.19 10.12
CA TRP A 29 -6.00 5.18 10.41
C TRP A 29 -5.76 6.24 9.34
N LEU A 30 -6.19 5.96 8.10
CA LEU A 30 -6.05 6.90 6.98
C LEU A 30 -7.40 7.44 6.48
N ASN A 31 -8.46 7.32 7.27
CA ASN A 31 -9.71 7.97 6.87
C ASN A 31 -9.59 9.50 6.91
N PRO A 32 -10.35 10.23 6.07
CA PRO A 32 -10.25 11.68 5.98
C PRO A 32 -10.45 12.40 7.32
N TRP A 33 -11.43 11.96 8.12
CA TRP A 33 -11.73 12.61 9.40
C TRP A 33 -10.55 12.56 10.37
N GLN A 34 -9.86 11.43 10.46
CA GLN A 34 -8.67 11.27 11.31
C GLN A 34 -7.49 12.09 10.80
N LEU A 35 -7.24 12.08 9.48
CA LEU A 35 -6.16 12.84 8.87
C LEU A 35 -6.35 14.36 9.05
N GLU A 36 -7.56 14.87 8.81
CA GLU A 36 -7.90 16.29 8.97
C GLU A 36 -7.76 16.79 10.42
N ARG A 37 -8.02 15.93 11.40
CA ARG A 37 -8.01 16.28 12.84
C ARG A 37 -6.72 15.90 13.55
N ASN A 38 -5.73 15.42 12.83
CA ASN A 38 -4.49 14.90 13.41
C ASN A 38 -4.71 13.77 14.44
N PHE A 39 -5.84 13.05 14.35
CA PHE A 39 -6.25 12.02 15.29
C PHE A 39 -5.80 10.64 14.79
N THR A 40 -4.48 10.45 14.78
CA THR A 40 -3.82 9.24 14.27
C THR A 40 -2.84 8.69 15.29
N ASN A 41 -2.57 7.39 15.26
CA ASN A 41 -1.50 6.78 16.04
C ASN A 41 -0.21 6.66 15.19
N PRO A 42 0.90 7.32 15.54
CA PRO A 42 2.14 7.31 14.76
C PRO A 42 2.67 5.91 14.45
N VAL A 43 2.65 4.99 15.43
CA VAL A 43 3.12 3.61 15.26
C VAL A 43 2.29 2.86 14.21
N GLN A 44 0.97 3.07 14.23
CA GLN A 44 0.07 2.45 13.25
C GLN A 44 0.30 3.02 11.85
N ILE A 45 0.50 4.34 11.75
CA ILE A 45 0.77 5.02 10.48
C ILE A 45 2.11 4.56 9.88
N GLU A 46 3.17 4.44 10.69
CA GLU A 46 4.46 3.89 10.27
C GLU A 46 4.33 2.44 9.78
N GLY A 47 3.57 1.61 10.51
CA GLY A 47 3.27 0.24 10.09
C GLY A 47 2.55 0.16 8.76
N ILE A 48 1.59 1.06 8.50
CA ILE A 48 0.90 1.16 7.20
C ILE A 48 1.89 1.56 6.10
N ALA A 49 2.74 2.57 6.33
CA ALA A 49 3.72 3.00 5.34
C ALA A 49 4.70 1.86 4.98
N HIS A 50 5.19 1.13 5.99
CA HIS A 50 6.07 -0.02 5.80
C HIS A 50 5.40 -1.14 5.01
N ASN A 51 4.18 -1.55 5.41
CA ASN A 51 3.43 -2.61 4.74
C ASN A 51 3.11 -2.26 3.29
N ALA A 52 2.69 -1.02 3.03
CA ALA A 52 2.44 -0.54 1.68
C ALA A 52 3.71 -0.58 0.82
N GLN A 53 4.87 -0.24 1.37
CA GLN A 53 6.14 -0.31 0.66
C GLN A 53 6.59 -1.74 0.36
N GLN A 54 6.40 -2.68 1.30
CA GLN A 54 6.67 -4.11 1.07
C GLN A 54 5.80 -4.65 -0.08
N LEU A 55 4.49 -4.40 -0.04
CA LEU A 55 3.57 -4.83 -1.10
C LEU A 55 3.89 -4.19 -2.45
N LEU A 56 4.32 -2.92 -2.48
CA LEU A 56 4.80 -2.28 -3.71
C LEU A 56 6.02 -2.98 -4.30
N ASN A 57 7.00 -3.34 -3.47
CA ASN A 57 8.20 -4.04 -3.93
C ASN A 57 7.84 -5.40 -4.54
N ASP A 58 6.95 -6.16 -3.89
CA ASP A 58 6.45 -7.44 -4.40
C ASP A 58 5.74 -7.26 -5.77
N MET A 59 4.89 -6.25 -5.88
CA MET A 59 4.16 -5.94 -7.11
C MET A 59 5.09 -5.49 -8.25
N THR A 60 6.14 -4.72 -7.96
CA THR A 60 7.16 -4.34 -8.96
C THR A 60 7.93 -5.56 -9.47
N GLY A 61 8.36 -6.46 -8.57
CA GLY A 61 9.02 -7.70 -8.98
C GLY A 61 8.15 -8.57 -9.90
N LEU A 62 6.85 -8.67 -9.59
CA LEU A 62 5.89 -9.39 -10.42
C LEU A 62 5.62 -8.71 -11.76
N GLN A 63 5.61 -7.37 -11.79
CA GLN A 63 5.42 -6.62 -13.03
C GLN A 63 6.50 -6.97 -14.06
N ASP A 64 7.76 -7.07 -13.64
CA ASP A 64 8.89 -7.39 -14.52
C ASP A 64 8.81 -8.82 -15.07
N GLU A 65 8.46 -9.79 -14.22
CA GLU A 65 8.25 -11.20 -14.62
C GLU A 65 7.06 -11.32 -15.59
N LEU A 66 5.91 -10.72 -15.26
CA LEU A 66 4.72 -10.75 -16.09
C LEU A 66 4.91 -10.03 -17.43
N SER A 67 5.57 -8.87 -17.43
CA SER A 67 5.84 -8.10 -18.65
C SER A 67 6.63 -8.93 -19.66
N THR A 68 7.69 -9.60 -19.20
CA THR A 68 8.50 -10.49 -20.04
C THR A 68 7.66 -11.60 -20.68
N HIS A 69 6.88 -12.32 -19.87
CA HIS A 69 6.13 -13.47 -20.36
C HIS A 69 4.87 -13.10 -21.18
N LEU A 70 4.16 -12.05 -20.79
CA LEU A 70 2.97 -11.58 -21.52
C LEU A 70 3.35 -11.00 -22.88
N HIS A 71 4.43 -10.19 -22.94
CA HIS A 71 4.90 -9.67 -24.23
C HIS A 71 5.24 -10.78 -25.23
N ALA A 72 5.89 -11.85 -24.76
CA ALA A 72 6.26 -12.97 -25.60
C ALA A 72 5.04 -13.76 -26.14
N LEU A 73 3.95 -13.84 -25.39
CA LEU A 73 2.82 -14.72 -25.70
C LEU A 73 1.61 -14.01 -26.30
N THR A 74 1.31 -12.79 -25.86
CA THR A 74 0.12 -12.03 -26.31
C THR A 74 0.47 -10.86 -27.21
N GLY A 75 1.77 -10.54 -27.34
CA GLY A 75 2.24 -9.32 -27.98
C GLY A 75 2.10 -8.09 -27.08
N LYS A 76 2.76 -7.00 -27.51
CA LYS A 76 2.92 -5.76 -26.75
C LYS A 76 1.60 -5.15 -26.29
N ARG A 77 0.67 -4.93 -27.22
CA ARG A 77 -0.61 -4.26 -26.93
C ARG A 77 -1.41 -4.97 -25.84
N SER A 78 -1.61 -6.28 -25.97
CA SER A 78 -2.44 -7.05 -25.02
C SER A 78 -1.77 -7.18 -23.66
N ALA A 79 -0.44 -7.30 -23.62
CA ALA A 79 0.30 -7.30 -22.37
C ALA A 79 0.20 -5.94 -21.66
N GLU A 80 0.39 -4.84 -22.39
CA GLU A 80 0.23 -3.48 -21.85
C GLU A 80 -1.18 -3.26 -21.32
N GLU A 81 -2.22 -3.62 -22.08
CA GLU A 81 -3.61 -3.51 -21.64
C GLU A 81 -3.85 -4.27 -20.33
N TRP A 82 -3.34 -5.50 -20.23
CA TRP A 82 -3.48 -6.31 -19.02
C TRP A 82 -2.76 -5.71 -17.81
N LEU A 83 -1.52 -5.25 -17.98
CA LEU A 83 -0.75 -4.59 -16.91
C LEU A 83 -1.43 -3.29 -16.47
N GLN A 84 -1.87 -2.46 -17.42
CA GLN A 84 -2.52 -1.17 -17.16
C GLN A 84 -3.88 -1.31 -16.47
N THR A 85 -4.60 -2.41 -16.71
CA THR A 85 -5.94 -2.63 -16.14
C THR A 85 -5.90 -3.38 -14.80
N LEU A 86 -4.96 -4.30 -14.60
CA LEU A 86 -4.98 -5.19 -13.44
C LEU A 86 -3.89 -4.90 -12.41
N LEU A 87 -2.71 -4.47 -12.85
CA LEU A 87 -1.55 -4.26 -11.98
C LEU A 87 -1.41 -2.79 -11.58
N ILE A 88 -1.34 -1.89 -12.57
CA ILE A 88 -1.07 -0.47 -12.35
C ILE A 88 -2.05 0.20 -11.39
N PRO A 89 -3.38 -0.06 -11.42
CA PRO A 89 -4.29 0.57 -10.47
C PRO A 89 -4.00 0.20 -9.01
N VAL A 90 -3.59 -1.05 -8.76
CA VAL A 90 -3.25 -1.54 -7.42
C VAL A 90 -1.96 -0.89 -6.93
N SER A 91 -0.91 -0.88 -7.77
CA SER A 91 0.35 -0.21 -7.45
C SER A 91 0.18 1.29 -7.20
N ARG A 92 -0.66 1.97 -7.99
CA ARG A 92 -0.97 3.38 -7.78
C ARG A 92 -1.64 3.59 -6.42
N ARG A 93 -2.63 2.76 -6.07
CA ARG A 93 -3.33 2.86 -4.80
C ARG A 93 -2.42 2.61 -3.59
N LEU A 94 -1.54 1.61 -3.66
CA LEU A 94 -0.52 1.38 -2.64
C LEU A 94 0.45 2.56 -2.50
N THR A 95 0.85 3.16 -3.61
CA THR A 95 1.72 4.35 -3.62
C THR A 95 1.05 5.53 -2.93
N GLU A 96 -0.23 5.79 -3.22
CA GLU A 96 -1.02 6.82 -2.54
C GLU A 96 -1.06 6.58 -1.02
N ILE A 97 -1.43 5.37 -0.61
CA ILE A 97 -1.50 4.98 0.82
C ILE A 97 -0.14 5.16 1.49
N ARG A 98 0.93 4.67 0.86
CA ARG A 98 2.29 4.79 1.39
C ARG A 98 2.69 6.24 1.57
N ASN A 99 2.41 7.09 0.59
CA ASN A 99 2.79 8.50 0.63
C ASN A 99 2.01 9.26 1.71
N VAL A 100 0.70 9.04 1.79
CA VAL A 100 -0.13 9.64 2.86
C VAL A 100 0.37 9.19 4.23
N ALA A 101 0.62 7.89 4.41
CA ALA A 101 1.13 7.36 5.67
C ALA A 101 2.52 7.91 6.00
N ALA A 102 3.45 7.96 5.05
CA ALA A 102 4.80 8.48 5.28
C ALA A 102 4.80 9.97 5.67
N VAL A 103 4.01 10.79 4.99
CA VAL A 103 3.85 12.22 5.33
C VAL A 103 3.24 12.36 6.72
N ARG A 104 2.25 11.52 7.05
CA ARG A 104 1.57 11.55 8.35
C ARG A 104 2.48 11.08 9.49
N ALA A 105 3.31 10.07 9.27
CA ALA A 105 4.30 9.59 10.26
C ALA A 105 5.35 10.67 10.57
N ALA A 106 5.73 11.46 9.57
CA ALA A 106 6.66 12.58 9.74
C ALA A 106 6.02 13.82 10.40
N SER A 107 4.70 13.83 10.58
CA SER A 107 3.97 14.93 11.22
C SER A 107 3.81 14.65 12.71
N GLU A 108 3.98 15.66 13.57
CA GLU A 108 3.76 15.49 15.02
C GLU A 108 2.34 15.01 15.33
N ALA A 109 2.20 14.13 16.32
CA ALA A 109 0.90 13.66 16.79
C ALA A 109 0.08 14.84 17.33
N GLY A 110 -1.18 14.97 16.89
CA GLY A 110 -2.09 16.01 17.41
C GLY A 110 -2.54 15.77 18.86
N VAL A 111 -2.29 14.57 19.38
CA VAL A 111 -2.59 14.19 20.76
C VAL A 111 -1.30 13.72 21.42
N ARG A 112 -0.76 14.56 22.31
CA ARG A 112 0.23 14.12 23.31
C ARG A 112 -0.56 13.66 24.54
N PRO A 113 -0.15 12.60 25.25
CA PRO A 113 -0.67 12.33 26.58
C PRO A 113 -0.56 13.62 27.40
N LEU A 114 -1.59 13.94 28.20
CA LEU A 114 -1.38 14.88 29.31
C LEU A 114 -0.23 14.28 30.12
N LEU A 115 0.91 14.96 30.13
CA LEU A 115 1.86 14.76 31.20
C LEU A 115 1.05 15.14 32.44
N ASP A 116 0.83 14.19 33.34
CA ASP A 116 0.31 14.52 34.66
C ASP A 116 1.20 15.64 35.19
N ASP A 117 0.59 16.78 35.52
CA ASP A 117 1.26 17.86 36.22
C ASP A 117 1.82 17.22 37.49
N ASP A 118 3.14 17.00 37.51
CA ASP A 118 3.88 16.58 38.70
C ASP A 118 3.64 17.66 39.76
N ASP A 119 2.68 17.35 40.63
CA ASP A 119 2.58 17.65 42.05
C ASP A 119 3.54 18.77 42.51
N ASP A 120 2.98 19.96 42.71
CA ASP A 120 3.63 21.06 43.43
C ASP A 120 4.13 20.55 44.80
N GLY A 121 5.46 20.43 44.93
CA GLY A 121 6.17 20.09 46.17
C GLY A 121 7.32 21.05 46.47
#